data_AF-A0A2K9YV78-F1
#
_entry.id   AF-A0A2K9YV78-F1
#
_cell.length_a   1.000
_cell.length_b   1.000
_cell.length_c   1.000
_cell.angle_alpha   90.00
_cell.angle_beta   90.00
_cell.angle_gamma   90.00
#
_symmetry.space_group_name_H-M   'P 1'
#
loop_
_entity.id
_entity.type
_entity.pdbx_description
1 polymer ?
#
loop_
_entity_poly.entity_id
_entity_poly.type
_entity_poly.pdbx_seq_one_letter_code
_entity_poly.pdbx_strand_id
1 'polypeptide(L)'
;MSSNNNKLSLVIEESLKDSGEVIQLFPTLKQTIQPKVLLRLGVFVPTLKSTDKGGRKSHHIDATEPLSRLSIVEGEGYSQIQIYGPRLDMDTDFKSWCGIVYALSNRPLDSEGQLELNFPEFAKFCGFDTKRIDKQLKE
;
A
#
# COMPACT_ATOMS: atom_id res chain seq x y z
N MET A 1 6.02 -28.19 -15.44
CA MET A 1 5.68 -28.25 -14.00
C MET A 1 4.96 -26.96 -13.65
N SER A 2 3.62 -26.99 -13.58
CA SER A 2 2.81 -25.81 -13.27
C SER A 2 2.76 -25.61 -11.77
N SER A 3 3.56 -24.67 -11.26
CA SER A 3 3.54 -24.29 -9.85
C SER A 3 2.21 -23.62 -9.52
N ASN A 4 1.37 -24.33 -8.77
CA ASN A 4 0.09 -23.85 -8.25
C ASN A 4 0.33 -22.79 -7.17
N ASN A 5 0.35 -21.51 -7.57
CA ASN A 5 0.43 -20.36 -6.67
C ASN A 5 -0.90 -20.08 -5.91
N ASN A 6 -1.84 -21.04 -5.87
CA ASN A 6 -3.19 -20.85 -5.35
C ASN A 6 -3.33 -21.03 -3.82
N LYS A 7 -2.23 -21.11 -3.07
CA LYS A 7 -2.27 -21.37 -1.62
C LYS A 7 -2.31 -20.12 -0.73
N LEU A 8 -2.63 -18.96 -1.32
CA LEU A 8 -3.01 -17.74 -0.61
C LEU A 8 -4.46 -17.41 -0.97
N SER A 9 -5.41 -18.24 -0.55
CA SER A 9 -6.83 -17.87 -0.64
C SER A 9 -7.11 -16.81 0.43
N LEU A 10 -6.85 -15.55 0.09
CA LEU A 10 -7.39 -14.40 0.81
C LEU A 10 -8.91 -14.40 0.54
N VAL A 11 -9.66 -15.19 1.31
CA VAL A 11 -11.11 -15.08 1.36
C VAL A 11 -11.41 -13.82 2.15
N ILE A 12 -11.97 -12.83 1.48
CA ILE A 12 -12.34 -11.55 2.10
C ILE A 12 -13.83 -11.64 2.39
N GLU A 13 -14.21 -11.44 3.66
CA GLU A 13 -15.59 -11.35 4.08
C GLU A 13 -15.98 -9.87 4.13
N GLU A 14 -17.01 -9.49 3.37
CA GLU A 14 -17.57 -8.14 3.40
C GLU A 14 -19.01 -8.22 3.90
N SER A 15 -19.37 -7.37 4.87
CA SER A 15 -20.74 -7.23 5.33
C SER A 15 -21.45 -6.15 4.51
N LEU A 16 -22.54 -6.53 3.84
CA LEU A 16 -23.32 -5.57 3.06
C LEU A 16 -24.01 -4.59 4.02
N LYS A 17 -23.77 -3.29 3.85
CA LYS A 17 -24.29 -2.24 4.77
C LYS A 17 -25.82 -2.17 4.80
N ASP A 18 -26.48 -2.62 3.74
CA ASP A 18 -27.93 -2.50 3.58
C ASP A 18 -28.72 -3.71 4.10
N SER A 19 -28.15 -4.92 4.01
CA SER A 19 -28.83 -6.18 4.39
C SER A 19 -28.21 -6.89 5.59
N GLY A 20 -27.01 -6.51 6.01
CA GLY A 20 -26.26 -7.21 7.06
C GLY A 20 -25.76 -8.60 6.67
N GLU A 21 -25.96 -9.01 5.41
CA GLU A 21 -25.54 -10.31 4.91
C GLU A 21 -24.02 -10.34 4.70
N VAL A 22 -23.39 -11.42 5.14
CA VAL A 22 -21.93 -11.62 5.01
C VAL A 22 -21.66 -12.28 3.67
N ILE A 23 -20.97 -11.57 2.79
CA ILE A 23 -20.66 -12.03 1.44
C ILE A 23 -19.20 -12.47 1.40
N GLN A 24 -18.96 -13.69 0.92
CA GLN A 24 -17.62 -14.21 0.71
C GLN A 24 -17.12 -13.81 -0.68
N LEU A 25 -16.10 -12.96 -0.71
CA LEU A 25 -15.44 -12.53 -1.93
C LEU A 25 -14.32 -13.52 -2.28
N PHE A 26 -14.53 -14.27 -3.36
CA PHE A 26 -13.52 -15.14 -3.91
C PHE A 26 -12.70 -14.38 -4.96
N PRO A 27 -11.35 -14.38 -4.86
CA PRO A 27 -10.51 -13.76 -5.87
C PRO A 27 -10.65 -14.45 -7.22
N THR A 28 -11.45 -13.88 -8.13
CA THR A 28 -11.54 -14.31 -9.52
C THR A 28 -10.75 -13.35 -10.42
N LEU A 29 -10.33 -13.84 -11.60
CA LEU A 29 -9.60 -13.04 -12.60
C LEU A 29 -10.33 -11.76 -13.05
N LYS A 30 -11.65 -11.69 -12.87
CA LYS A 30 -12.50 -10.57 -13.30
C LYS A 30 -12.94 -9.66 -12.14
N GLN A 31 -12.96 -10.16 -10.91
CA GLN A 31 -13.49 -9.42 -9.75
C GLN A 31 -12.40 -8.92 -8.80
N THR A 32 -11.15 -9.36 -8.98
CA THR A 32 -10.03 -8.90 -8.16
C THR A 32 -8.91 -8.34 -9.02
N ILE A 33 -8.41 -7.18 -8.62
CA ILE A 33 -7.14 -6.69 -9.14
C ILE A 33 -6.07 -7.60 -8.57
N GLN A 34 -5.45 -8.43 -9.41
CA GLN A 34 -4.26 -9.14 -8.99
C GLN A 34 -3.23 -8.11 -8.51
N PRO A 35 -2.64 -8.25 -7.31
CA PRO A 35 -1.64 -7.31 -6.81
C PRO A 35 -0.51 -7.04 -7.81
N LYS A 36 -0.18 -8.05 -8.64
CA LYS A 36 0.77 -7.94 -9.76
C LYS A 36 0.42 -6.87 -10.79
N VAL A 37 -0.86 -6.63 -11.05
CA VAL A 37 -1.33 -5.59 -11.98
C VAL A 37 -1.08 -4.21 -11.38
N LEU A 38 -1.37 -4.01 -10.09
CA LEU A 38 -1.06 -2.75 -9.39
C LEU A 38 0.45 -2.47 -9.35
N LEU A 39 1.27 -3.51 -9.13
CA LEU A 39 2.72 -3.38 -9.16
C LEU A 39 3.25 -2.96 -10.54
N ARG A 40 2.57 -3.33 -11.64
CA ARG A 40 2.93 -2.94 -13.01
C ARG A 40 2.52 -1.53 -13.38
N LEU A 41 1.47 -0.98 -12.74
CA LEU A 41 1.01 0.39 -12.97
C LEU A 41 2.04 1.45 -12.54
N GLY A 42 3.03 1.07 -11.74
CA GLY A 42 4.03 2.00 -11.23
C GLY A 42 3.51 2.96 -10.15
N VAL A 43 2.30 2.73 -9.63
CA VAL A 43 1.68 3.50 -8.52
C VAL A 43 2.56 3.46 -7.28
N PHE A 44 3.19 2.31 -7.05
CA PHE A 44 4.09 2.10 -5.92
C PHE A 44 5.57 2.28 -6.28
N VAL A 45 5.90 2.81 -7.47
CA VAL A 45 7.29 3.07 -7.86
C VAL A 45 7.73 4.38 -7.23
N PRO A 46 8.61 4.32 -6.22
CA PRO A 46 8.98 5.49 -5.47
C PRO A 46 9.96 6.37 -6.25
N THR A 47 10.03 7.66 -5.90
CA THR A 47 10.97 8.59 -6.53
C THR A 47 12.31 8.56 -5.83
N LEU A 48 13.39 8.48 -6.61
CA LEU A 48 14.75 8.63 -6.12
C LEU A 48 15.03 10.12 -5.88
N LYS A 49 15.06 10.51 -4.60
CA LYS A 49 15.48 11.82 -4.03
C LYS A 49 14.39 12.89 -3.88
N SER A 50 14.16 13.28 -2.63
CA SER A 50 13.59 14.56 -2.20
C SER A 50 14.56 15.72 -2.52
N THR A 51 14.77 16.04 -3.80
CA THR A 51 15.41 17.33 -4.13
C THR A 51 14.36 18.43 -4.03
N ASP A 52 14.73 19.63 -3.58
CA ASP A 52 13.83 20.81 -3.52
C ASP A 52 13.14 21.15 -4.86
N LYS A 53 13.63 20.58 -5.98
CA LYS A 53 13.06 20.70 -7.34
C LYS A 53 12.15 19.53 -7.76
N GLY A 54 12.13 18.46 -6.97
CA GLY A 54 11.33 17.23 -7.16
C GLY A 54 10.19 17.08 -6.16
N GLY A 55 9.86 18.14 -5.41
CA GLY A 55 8.81 18.12 -4.40
C GLY A 55 7.49 17.62 -4.97
N ARG A 56 6.91 16.58 -4.34
CA ARG A 56 5.53 16.07 -4.45
C ARG A 56 4.80 16.43 -5.76
N LYS A 57 5.47 16.28 -6.91
CA LYS A 57 4.85 16.61 -8.18
C LYS A 57 3.73 15.60 -8.33
N SER A 58 2.52 16.09 -8.55
CA SER A 58 1.36 15.24 -8.76
C SER A 58 1.69 14.33 -9.93
N HIS A 59 1.95 13.07 -9.62
CA HIS A 59 2.14 12.05 -10.61
C HIS A 59 0.79 11.63 -11.13
N HIS A 60 0.78 11.33 -12.43
CA HIS A 60 -0.39 10.91 -13.15
C HIS A 60 -0.09 9.54 -13.75
N ILE A 61 -0.98 8.59 -13.49
CA ILE A 61 -0.91 7.24 -14.04
C ILE A 61 -2.25 6.96 -14.70
N ASP A 62 -2.20 6.61 -15.98
CA ASP A 62 -3.34 6.06 -16.69
C ASP A 62 -3.48 4.58 -16.31
N ALA A 63 -4.58 4.27 -15.64
CA ALA A 63 -4.93 2.92 -15.19
C ALA A 63 -6.16 2.37 -15.93
N THR A 64 -6.52 2.97 -17.07
CA THR A 64 -7.73 2.60 -17.84
C THR A 64 -7.67 1.16 -18.34
N GLU A 65 -6.63 0.77 -19.09
CA GLU A 65 -6.51 -0.60 -19.58
C GLU A 65 -6.48 -1.63 -18.41
N PRO A 66 -5.71 -1.41 -17.33
CA PRO A 66 -5.62 -2.39 -16.26
C PRO A 66 -6.87 -2.50 -15.37
N LEU A 67 -7.64 -1.43 -15.19
CA LEU A 67 -8.80 -1.39 -14.29
C LEU A 67 -10.15 -1.49 -15.02
N SER A 68 -10.21 -1.27 -16.34
CA SER A 68 -11.42 -1.39 -17.16
C SER A 68 -12.11 -2.75 -17.11
N ARG A 69 -11.37 -3.81 -16.76
CA ARG A 69 -11.87 -5.19 -16.70
C ARG A 69 -12.56 -5.54 -15.38
N LEU A 70 -12.61 -4.61 -14.42
CA LEU A 70 -13.27 -4.83 -13.15
C LEU A 70 -14.78 -4.75 -13.34
N SER A 71 -15.52 -5.72 -12.81
CA SER A 71 -16.98 -5.79 -12.99
C SER A 71 -17.71 -4.53 -12.54
N ILE A 72 -17.22 -3.85 -11.49
CA ILE A 72 -17.76 -2.57 -11.04
C ILE A 72 -17.50 -1.45 -12.04
N VAL A 73 -16.31 -1.42 -12.64
CA VAL A 73 -15.91 -0.38 -13.59
C VAL A 73 -16.65 -0.54 -14.92
N GLU A 74 -16.79 -1.78 -15.38
CA GLU A 74 -17.59 -2.15 -16.55
C GLU A 74 -19.08 -1.87 -16.32
N GLY A 75 -19.61 -2.23 -15.15
CA GLY A 75 -21.02 -2.03 -14.78
C GLY A 75 -21.41 -0.56 -14.65
N GLU A 76 -20.50 0.29 -14.19
CA GLU A 76 -20.72 1.75 -14.06
C GLU A 76 -20.38 2.52 -15.34
N GLY A 77 -19.77 1.87 -16.34
CA GLY A 77 -19.47 2.48 -17.64
C GLY A 77 -18.30 3.46 -17.62
N TYR A 78 -17.35 3.33 -16.68
CA TYR A 78 -16.18 4.20 -16.64
C TYR A 78 -15.24 3.91 -17.82
N SER A 79 -14.95 4.95 -18.60
CA SER A 79 -14.11 4.88 -19.80
C SER A 79 -12.71 5.47 -19.62
N GLN A 80 -12.46 6.19 -18.53
CA GLN A 80 -11.19 6.85 -18.24
C GLN A 80 -10.87 6.71 -16.75
N ILE A 81 -9.78 6.03 -16.44
CA ILE A 81 -9.39 5.70 -15.07
C ILE A 81 -7.99 6.23 -14.82
N GLN A 82 -7.89 7.23 -13.96
CA GLN A 82 -6.68 8.00 -13.76
C GLN A 82 -6.36 8.09 -12.28
N ILE A 83 -5.12 7.78 -11.93
CA ILE A 83 -4.62 7.86 -10.56
C ILE A 83 -3.74 9.10 -10.46
N TYR A 84 -4.06 9.95 -9.47
CA TYR A 84 -3.34 11.19 -9.19
C TYR A 84 -2.81 11.19 -7.76
N GLY A 85 -1.62 11.73 -7.59
CA GLY A 85 -1.07 11.96 -6.26
C GLY A 85 0.45 12.10 -6.26
N PRO A 86 1.03 12.54 -5.14
CA PRO A 86 2.47 12.48 -4.97
C PRO A 86 2.94 11.02 -5.05
N ARG A 87 4.12 10.79 -5.64
CA ARG A 87 4.77 9.48 -5.55
C ARG A 87 5.32 9.27 -4.14
N LEU A 88 5.43 7.99 -3.78
CA LEU A 88 6.15 7.55 -2.58
C LEU A 88 7.59 8.05 -2.63
N ASP A 89 8.04 8.67 -1.56
CA ASP A 89 9.42 9.05 -1.36
C ASP A 89 10.21 7.86 -0.80
N MET A 90 11.28 7.47 -1.50
CA MET A 90 12.17 6.41 -1.01
C MET A 90 12.83 6.76 0.31
N ASP A 91 13.15 8.04 0.52
CA ASP A 91 13.94 8.46 1.65
C ASP A 91 13.12 8.55 2.93
N THR A 92 11.79 8.71 2.83
CA THR A 92 10.88 8.85 3.97
C THR A 92 9.83 7.72 3.97
N ASP A 93 8.90 7.71 3.02
CA ASP A 93 7.75 6.78 3.00
C ASP A 93 8.18 5.31 2.97
N PHE A 94 9.10 4.94 2.06
CA PHE A 94 9.53 3.53 1.93
C PHE A 94 10.29 3.04 3.16
N LYS A 95 11.13 3.89 3.76
CA LYS A 95 11.85 3.59 5.00
C LYS A 95 10.90 3.41 6.17
N SER A 96 9.90 4.28 6.29
CA SER A 96 8.84 4.16 7.30
C SER A 96 8.07 2.85 7.15
N TRP A 97 7.71 2.46 5.92
CA TRP A 97 7.02 1.20 5.67
C TRP A 97 7.87 -0.03 6.04
N CYS A 98 9.16 -0.03 5.69
CA CYS A 98 10.10 -1.07 6.12
C CYS A 98 10.17 -1.16 7.65
N GLY A 99 10.18 -0.01 8.34
CA GLY A 99 10.16 0.06 9.80
C GLY A 99 8.90 -0.54 10.42
N ILE A 100 7.73 -0.28 9.84
CA ILE A 100 6.45 -0.88 10.28
C ILE A 100 6.48 -2.40 10.12
N VAL A 101 6.86 -2.89 8.94
CA VAL A 101 6.95 -4.34 8.69
C VAL A 101 7.94 -5.00 9.64
N TYR A 102 9.10 -4.37 9.86
CA TYR A 102 10.10 -4.86 10.81
C TYR A 102 9.55 -4.90 12.24
N ALA A 103 8.90 -3.83 12.69
CA ALA A 103 8.28 -3.73 14.01
C ALA A 103 7.28 -4.86 14.25
N LEU A 104 6.32 -5.03 13.34
CA LEU A 104 5.27 -6.06 13.43
C LEU A 104 5.83 -7.48 13.31
N SER A 105 6.95 -7.67 12.62
CA SER A 105 7.57 -8.99 12.47
C SER A 105 8.41 -9.41 13.69
N ASN A 106 8.92 -8.45 14.46
CA ASN A 106 9.89 -8.71 15.54
C ASN A 106 9.36 -8.38 16.94
N ARG A 107 8.21 -7.72 17.06
CA ARG A 107 7.58 -7.39 18.34
C ARG A 107 6.23 -8.11 18.47
N PRO A 108 5.93 -8.68 19.64
CA PRO A 108 4.59 -9.20 19.90
C PRO A 108 3.60 -8.04 19.97
N LEU A 109 2.39 -8.29 19.48
CA LEU A 109 1.25 -7.41 19.70
C LEU A 109 0.73 -7.59 21.13
N ASP A 110 0.11 -6.55 21.68
CA ASP A 110 -0.61 -6.66 22.95
C ASP A 110 -1.94 -7.41 22.80
N SER A 111 -2.68 -7.54 23.91
CA SER A 111 -3.99 -8.22 23.94
C SER A 111 -5.06 -7.55 23.09
N GLU A 112 -4.87 -6.29 22.69
CA GLU A 112 -5.77 -5.51 21.82
C GLU A 112 -5.28 -5.47 20.37
N GLY A 113 -4.20 -6.19 20.05
CA GLY A 113 -3.61 -6.22 18.71
C GLY A 113 -2.81 -4.96 18.36
N GLN A 114 -2.41 -4.16 19.35
CA GLN A 114 -1.63 -2.94 19.16
C GLN A 114 -0.13 -3.20 19.38
N LEU A 115 0.69 -2.32 18.83
CA LEU A 115 2.14 -2.28 19.04
C LEU A 115 2.56 -0.86 19.42
N GLU A 116 3.00 -0.68 20.66
CA GLU A 116 3.55 0.58 21.13
C GLU A 116 5.08 0.60 21.04
N LEU A 117 5.62 1.65 20.42
CA LEU A 117 7.06 1.88 20.28
C LEU A 117 7.36 3.36 20.54
N ASN A 118 8.47 3.63 21.22
CA ASN A 118 8.96 5.00 21.28
C ASN A 118 9.47 5.44 19.91
N PHE A 119 9.37 6.73 19.62
CA PHE A 119 9.74 7.27 18.30
C PHE A 119 11.21 7.01 17.90
N PRO A 120 12.22 7.18 18.79
CA PRO A 120 13.62 6.90 18.43
C PRO A 120 13.86 5.43 18.03
N GLU A 121 13.22 4.50 18.72
CA GLU A 121 13.29 3.07 18.42
C GLU A 121 12.62 2.76 17.08
N PHE A 122 11.43 3.29 16.84
CA PHE A 122 10.76 3.15 15.56
C PHE A 122 11.61 3.71 14.41
N ALA A 123 12.19 4.90 14.61
CA ALA A 123 13.01 5.53 13.58
C ALA A 123 14.30 4.74 13.27
N LYS A 124 14.86 4.04 14.26
CA LYS A 124 15.94 3.08 14.05
C LYS A 124 15.49 1.89 13.20
N PHE A 125 14.27 1.39 13.38
CA PHE A 125 13.71 0.33 12.53
C PHE A 125 13.51 0.79 11.09
N CYS A 126 13.19 2.07 10.88
CA CYS A 126 13.13 2.68 9.56
C CYS A 126 14.53 2.91 8.93
N GLY A 127 15.62 2.68 9.66
CA GLY A 127 16.99 2.90 9.18
C GLY A 127 17.44 4.36 9.17
N PHE A 128 16.78 5.24 9.94
CA PHE A 128 17.22 6.62 10.11
C PHE A 128 18.34 6.74 11.15
N ASP A 129 19.30 7.63 10.91
CA ASP A 129 20.30 7.98 11.91
C ASP A 129 19.63 8.80 13.03
N THR A 130 19.57 8.25 14.23
CA THR A 130 18.93 8.87 15.40
C THR A 130 19.52 10.25 15.72
N LYS A 131 20.79 10.50 15.40
CA LYS A 131 21.42 11.83 15.59
C LYS A 131 20.83 12.90 14.68
N ARG A 132 20.30 12.50 13.51
CA ARG A 132 19.74 13.41 12.51
C ARG A 132 18.29 13.80 12.85
N ILE A 133 17.59 12.90 13.53
CA ILE A 133 16.20 13.06 13.99
C ILE A 133 16.08 14.07 15.13
N ASP A 134 16.97 13.98 16.12
CA ASP A 134 16.99 14.90 17.26
C ASP A 134 17.19 16.37 16.87
N LYS A 135 17.81 16.62 15.71
CA LYS A 135 18.03 17.98 15.22
C LYS A 135 16.79 18.58 14.56
N GLN A 136 16.00 17.78 13.84
CA GLN A 136 14.80 18.26 13.13
C GLN A 136 13.54 18.28 14.00
N LEU A 137 13.49 17.51 15.09
CA LEU A 137 12.38 17.54 16.05
C LEU A 137 12.52 18.60 17.15
N LYS A 138 13.70 19.22 17.28
CA LYS A 138 13.96 20.31 18.24
C LYS A 138 13.70 21.70 17.66
N GLU A 139 13.45 21.80 16.36
CA GLU A 139 12.96 23.01 15.68
C GLU A 139 11.43 22.96 15.57
#